data_AF-X0SD32-F1
#
_entry.id   AF-X0SD32-F1
#
_cell.length_a   1.000
_cell.length_b   1.000
_cell.length_c   1.000
_cell.angle_alpha   90.00
_cell.angle_beta   90.00
_cell.angle_gamma   90.00
#
_symmetry.space_group_name_H-M   'P 1'
#
loop_
_entity.id
_entity.type
_entity.pdbx_description
1 polymer ?
#
loop_
_entity_poly.entity_id
_entity_poly.type
_entity_poly.pdbx_seq_one_letter_code
_entity_poly.pdbx_strand_id
1 'polypeptide(L)'
;EPRQAINQLHEMGLVLFGWLNWASGLEGSYLSSDVFRKIAARFWGSELAADFSTHEGKALAAARIQDREYAKESLILCDFAWPVTHILSGDHVGDPSVESKILSAITGEEVNEEGLYRIGERVFNLQRAIHVREGHKGRESDQIPEAFFTTPLKGHAMNPNAEAPGKDGEITSRIGMMVDRVEFERMKDEYYQLRGWDAATGLQTRTKLEELGLQEIAQDLEQRGLVI
;
A
#
# COMPACT_ATOMS: atom_id res chain seq x y z
N GLU A 1 9.18 19.75 -0.71
CA GLU A 1 7.77 19.30 -0.75
C GLU A 1 7.80 17.79 -0.70
N PRO A 2 7.24 17.13 0.33
CA PRO A 2 7.11 15.68 0.28
C PRO A 2 6.16 15.38 -0.89
N ARG A 3 6.68 14.79 -1.96
CA ARG A 3 5.86 14.32 -3.08
C ARG A 3 4.84 13.35 -2.49
N GLN A 4 3.56 13.60 -2.73
CA GLN A 4 2.53 12.61 -2.42
C GLN A 4 2.89 11.32 -3.17
N ALA A 5 2.82 10.18 -2.50
CA ALA A 5 3.09 8.87 -3.09
C ALA A 5 1.95 8.50 -4.06
N ILE A 6 1.89 9.21 -5.18
CA ILE A 6 0.81 9.12 -6.18
C ILE A 6 0.65 7.69 -6.69
N ASN A 7 1.76 6.96 -6.73
CA ASN A 7 1.80 5.59 -7.17
C ASN A 7 1.10 4.61 -6.22
N GLN A 8 1.28 4.80 -4.92
CA GLN A 8 0.50 4.08 -3.92
C GLN A 8 -0.98 4.49 -3.93
N LEU A 9 -1.27 5.76 -4.25
CA LEU A 9 -2.63 6.27 -4.33
C LEU A 9 -3.39 5.70 -5.53
N HIS A 10 -2.76 5.56 -6.70
CA HIS A 10 -3.42 5.01 -7.90
C HIS A 10 -3.80 3.54 -7.76
N GLU A 11 -3.03 2.74 -7.00
CA GLU A 11 -3.35 1.34 -6.70
C GLU A 11 -4.77 1.16 -6.15
N MET A 12 -5.16 1.97 -5.16
CA MET A 12 -6.52 1.94 -4.61
C MET A 12 -7.48 2.91 -5.31
N GLY A 13 -6.98 4.08 -5.72
CA GLY A 13 -7.78 5.18 -6.25
C GLY A 13 -8.40 4.87 -7.61
N LEU A 14 -7.70 4.16 -8.49
CA LEU A 14 -8.26 3.75 -9.79
C LEU A 14 -9.36 2.71 -9.62
N VAL A 15 -9.18 1.76 -8.70
CA VAL A 15 -10.20 0.76 -8.35
C VAL A 15 -11.42 1.45 -7.73
N LEU A 16 -11.21 2.38 -6.80
CA LEU A 16 -12.29 3.17 -6.19
C LEU A 16 -13.03 4.02 -7.22
N PHE A 17 -12.33 4.65 -8.15
CA PHE A 17 -12.96 5.44 -9.21
C PHE A 17 -13.83 4.57 -10.11
N GLY A 18 -13.34 3.41 -10.53
CA GLY A 18 -14.13 2.46 -11.30
C GLY A 18 -15.33 1.91 -10.51
N TRP A 19 -15.18 1.70 -9.21
CA TRP A 19 -16.28 1.34 -8.32
C TRP A 19 -17.32 2.45 -8.16
N LEU A 20 -16.92 3.72 -8.09
CA LEU A 20 -17.86 4.86 -8.05
C LEU A 20 -18.71 4.93 -9.31
N ASN A 21 -18.13 4.63 -10.48
CA ASN A 21 -18.90 4.51 -11.72
C ASN A 21 -19.95 3.39 -11.62
N TRP A 22 -19.60 2.26 -11.00
CA TRP A 22 -20.54 1.18 -10.74
C TRP A 22 -21.63 1.55 -9.72
N ALA A 23 -21.24 2.14 -8.59
CA ALA A 23 -22.16 2.57 -7.53
C ALA A 23 -23.15 3.64 -8.01
N SER A 24 -22.76 4.50 -8.95
CA SER A 24 -23.64 5.50 -9.57
C SER A 24 -24.51 4.95 -10.72
N GLY A 25 -24.36 3.66 -11.07
CA GLY A 25 -25.15 3.01 -12.11
C GLY A 25 -24.73 3.38 -13.54
N LEU A 26 -23.48 3.80 -13.76
CA LEU A 26 -22.97 4.09 -15.09
C LEU A 26 -23.03 2.84 -15.97
N GLU A 27 -23.62 2.95 -17.16
CA GLU A 27 -23.74 1.85 -18.10
C GLU A 27 -22.36 1.28 -18.49
N GLY A 28 -22.22 -0.04 -18.47
CA GLY A 28 -20.97 -0.74 -18.80
C GLY A 28 -19.92 -0.78 -17.69
N SER A 29 -20.19 -0.18 -16.52
CA SER A 29 -19.35 -0.33 -15.33
C SER A 29 -19.45 -1.75 -14.74
N TYR A 30 -18.33 -2.28 -14.26
CA TYR A 30 -18.21 -3.69 -13.82
C TYR A 30 -17.49 -3.87 -12.49
N LEU A 31 -16.85 -2.81 -11.95
CA LEU A 31 -16.13 -2.85 -10.68
C LEU A 31 -17.11 -2.79 -9.50
N SER A 32 -17.87 -3.88 -9.32
CA SER A 32 -18.78 -4.04 -8.18
C SER A 32 -18.02 -4.15 -6.86
N SER A 33 -18.74 -4.05 -5.74
CA SER A 33 -18.14 -4.28 -4.41
C SER A 33 -17.54 -5.69 -4.28
N ASP A 34 -18.12 -6.70 -4.94
CA ASP A 34 -17.56 -8.06 -4.98
C ASP A 34 -16.22 -8.08 -5.74
N VAL A 35 -16.14 -7.43 -6.91
CA VAL A 35 -14.90 -7.33 -7.68
C VAL A 35 -13.85 -6.55 -6.89
N PHE A 36 -14.21 -5.43 -6.25
CA PHE A 36 -13.31 -4.65 -5.40
C PHE A 36 -12.71 -5.51 -4.28
N ARG A 37 -13.54 -6.28 -3.56
CA ARG A 37 -13.08 -7.18 -2.49
C ARG A 37 -12.13 -8.26 -3.02
N LYS A 38 -12.42 -8.85 -4.18
CA LYS A 38 -11.52 -9.83 -4.83
C LYS A 38 -10.18 -9.22 -5.23
N ILE A 39 -10.18 -7.99 -5.75
CA ILE A 39 -8.94 -7.24 -6.04
C ILE A 39 -8.16 -7.02 -4.74
N ALA A 40 -8.82 -6.57 -3.67
CA ALA A 40 -8.18 -6.36 -2.38
C ALA A 40 -7.57 -7.66 -1.81
N ALA A 41 -8.26 -8.79 -1.93
CA ALA A 41 -7.69 -10.09 -1.56
C ALA A 41 -6.45 -10.44 -2.40
N ARG A 42 -6.55 -10.31 -3.72
CA ARG A 42 -5.52 -10.76 -4.67
C ARG A 42 -4.25 -9.90 -4.63
N PHE A 43 -4.40 -8.58 -4.55
CA PHE A 43 -3.31 -7.62 -4.64
C PHE A 43 -2.85 -7.16 -3.25
N TRP A 44 -3.80 -6.85 -2.36
CA TRP A 44 -3.55 -6.22 -1.07
C TRP A 44 -3.57 -7.20 0.11
N GLY A 45 -3.84 -8.48 -0.15
CA GLY A 45 -3.69 -9.59 0.79
C GLY A 45 -4.91 -9.87 1.67
N SER A 46 -5.97 -9.05 1.62
CA SER A 46 -7.20 -9.30 2.37
C SER A 46 -8.39 -8.56 1.77
N GLU A 47 -9.56 -9.21 1.72
CA GLU A 47 -10.82 -8.55 1.34
C GLU A 47 -11.17 -7.40 2.28
N LEU A 48 -10.76 -7.46 3.55
CA LEU A 48 -11.03 -6.41 4.55
C LEU A 48 -10.36 -5.08 4.18
N ALA A 49 -9.29 -5.13 3.37
CA ALA A 49 -8.69 -3.92 2.84
C ALA A 49 -9.63 -3.14 1.90
N ALA A 50 -10.67 -3.77 1.34
CA ALA A 50 -11.72 -3.08 0.57
C ALA A 50 -12.81 -2.45 1.46
N ASP A 51 -12.88 -2.75 2.76
CA ASP A 51 -13.88 -2.18 3.67
C ASP A 51 -13.37 -0.86 4.25
N PHE A 52 -13.95 0.26 3.82
CA PHE A 52 -13.58 1.59 4.29
C PHE A 52 -14.26 1.99 5.61
N SER A 53 -15.08 1.12 6.20
CA SER A 53 -15.70 1.34 7.51
C SER A 53 -14.84 0.86 8.69
N THR A 54 -13.75 0.13 8.42
CA THR A 54 -12.81 -0.41 9.42
C THR A 54 -11.34 -0.10 9.07
N HIS A 55 -10.44 -0.34 10.04
CA HIS A 55 -8.98 -0.27 9.88
C HIS A 55 -8.35 -1.65 9.59
N GLU A 56 -9.13 -2.73 9.64
CA GLU A 56 -8.63 -4.08 9.42
C GLU A 56 -8.09 -4.28 8.00
N GLY A 57 -6.97 -4.99 7.89
CA GLY A 57 -6.31 -5.28 6.62
C GLY A 57 -5.58 -4.10 5.97
N LYS A 58 -5.71 -2.88 6.50
CA LYS A 58 -5.11 -1.67 5.91
C LYS A 58 -3.59 -1.62 6.06
N ALA A 59 -3.04 -2.12 7.17
CA ALA A 59 -1.58 -2.22 7.37
C ALA A 59 -0.94 -3.20 6.37
N LEU A 60 -1.54 -4.40 6.20
CA LEU A 60 -1.11 -5.38 5.21
C LEU A 60 -1.22 -4.83 3.78
N ALA A 61 -2.33 -4.16 3.46
CA ALA A 61 -2.52 -3.53 2.16
C ALA A 61 -1.42 -2.49 1.89
N ALA A 62 -1.13 -1.61 2.84
CA ALA A 62 -0.09 -0.61 2.70
C ALA A 62 1.29 -1.22 2.45
N ALA A 63 1.66 -2.27 3.20
CA ALA A 63 2.93 -2.96 3.03
C ALA A 63 3.03 -3.61 1.64
N ARG A 64 2.00 -4.36 1.22
CA ARG A 64 1.97 -5.04 -0.08
C ARG A 64 1.95 -4.09 -1.27
N ILE A 65 1.17 -3.01 -1.18
CA ILE A 65 1.15 -1.96 -2.21
C ILE A 65 2.55 -1.39 -2.35
N GLN A 66 3.18 -0.96 -1.25
CA GLN A 66 4.52 -0.40 -1.30
C GLN A 66 5.53 -1.37 -1.92
N ASP A 67 5.54 -2.64 -1.51
CA ASP A 67 6.46 -3.64 -2.08
C ASP A 67 6.30 -3.75 -3.59
N ARG A 68 5.06 -3.91 -4.06
CA ARG A 68 4.81 -3.99 -5.50
C ARG A 68 5.18 -2.70 -6.22
N GLU A 69 4.82 -1.56 -5.66
CA GLU A 69 5.08 -0.24 -6.23
C GLU A 69 6.57 0.04 -6.39
N TYR A 70 7.40 -0.24 -5.39
CA TYR A 70 8.84 -0.04 -5.50
C TYR A 70 9.51 -0.98 -6.50
N ALA A 71 8.99 -2.21 -6.65
CA ALA A 71 9.43 -3.10 -7.72
C ALA A 71 9.02 -2.54 -9.10
N LYS A 72 7.77 -2.11 -9.26
CA LYS A 72 7.21 -1.52 -10.49
C LYS A 72 7.97 -0.27 -10.95
N GLU A 73 8.27 0.64 -10.03
CA GLU A 73 9.06 1.84 -10.31
C GLU A 73 10.49 1.49 -10.76
N SER A 74 11.07 0.42 -10.22
CA SER A 74 12.37 -0.09 -10.66
C SER A 74 12.34 -0.66 -12.08
N LEU A 75 11.17 -1.13 -12.53
CA LEU A 75 10.91 -1.57 -13.91
C LEU A 75 10.55 -0.40 -14.85
N ILE A 76 10.36 0.81 -14.31
CA ILE A 76 10.01 2.04 -15.05
C ILE A 76 8.66 1.85 -15.79
N LEU A 77 7.73 1.16 -15.15
CA LEU A 77 6.38 0.95 -15.69
C LEU A 77 5.46 2.12 -15.30
N CYS A 78 4.54 2.48 -16.21
CA CYS A 78 3.63 3.60 -15.99
C CYS A 78 2.66 3.28 -14.86
N ASP A 79 2.75 4.01 -13.76
CA ASP A 79 1.92 3.85 -12.58
C ASP A 79 0.40 3.91 -12.82
N PHE A 80 -0.06 4.62 -13.84
CA PHE A 80 -1.49 4.68 -14.18
C PHE A 80 -2.01 3.40 -14.86
N ALA A 81 -1.19 2.80 -15.72
CA ALA A 81 -1.61 1.65 -16.54
C ALA A 81 -1.19 0.31 -15.94
N TRP A 82 -0.12 0.30 -15.16
CA TRP A 82 0.55 -0.91 -14.67
C TRP A 82 0.23 -1.38 -13.25
N PRO A 83 -0.76 -0.86 -12.50
CA PRO A 83 -1.26 -1.67 -11.41
C PRO A 83 -2.03 -2.86 -11.96
N VAL A 84 -2.57 -2.79 -13.19
CA VAL A 84 -3.34 -3.86 -13.88
C VAL A 84 -4.25 -4.61 -12.90
N THR A 85 -4.87 -3.89 -11.96
CA THR A 85 -5.63 -4.48 -10.84
C THR A 85 -6.96 -5.05 -11.28
N HIS A 86 -7.45 -4.61 -12.43
CA HIS A 86 -8.70 -5.07 -13.03
C HIS A 86 -8.59 -5.20 -14.56
N ILE A 87 -9.40 -6.10 -15.12
CA ILE A 87 -9.49 -6.37 -16.56
C ILE A 87 -10.94 -6.51 -17.01
N LEU A 88 -11.21 -6.37 -18.31
CA LEU A 88 -12.57 -6.43 -18.86
C LEU A 88 -13.15 -7.85 -18.96
N SER A 89 -12.31 -8.88 -18.87
CA SER A 89 -12.69 -10.28 -19.05
C SER A 89 -12.72 -11.07 -17.74
N GLY A 90 -13.31 -12.26 -17.77
CA GLY A 90 -13.25 -13.19 -16.64
C GLY A 90 -14.04 -12.69 -15.43
N ASP A 91 -13.42 -12.78 -14.26
CA ASP A 91 -13.95 -12.27 -12.98
C ASP A 91 -13.59 -10.80 -12.72
N HIS A 92 -13.04 -10.12 -13.72
CA HIS A 92 -12.60 -8.73 -13.69
C HIS A 92 -11.40 -8.42 -12.80
N VAL A 93 -10.77 -9.43 -12.19
CA VAL A 93 -9.58 -9.27 -11.34
C VAL A 93 -8.32 -9.36 -12.19
N GLY A 94 -7.38 -8.45 -11.93
CA GLY A 94 -6.08 -8.42 -12.57
C GLY A 94 -5.13 -9.56 -12.18
N ASP A 95 -3.98 -9.63 -12.87
CA ASP A 95 -2.92 -10.59 -12.57
C ASP A 95 -1.64 -9.85 -12.10
N PRO A 96 -1.32 -9.84 -10.79
CA PRO A 96 -0.11 -9.20 -10.26
C PRO A 96 1.19 -9.94 -10.61
N SER A 97 1.12 -11.08 -11.30
CA SER A 97 2.31 -11.76 -11.82
C SER A 97 2.76 -11.27 -13.19
N VAL A 98 2.01 -10.35 -13.82
CA VAL A 98 2.35 -9.84 -15.16
C VAL A 98 3.72 -9.15 -15.16
N GLU A 99 4.03 -8.32 -14.16
CA GLU A 99 5.32 -7.63 -14.09
C GLU A 99 6.50 -8.58 -13.90
N SER A 100 6.34 -9.62 -13.07
CA SER A 100 7.41 -10.59 -12.83
C SER A 100 7.67 -11.47 -14.05
N LYS A 101 6.62 -11.83 -14.79
CA LYS A 101 6.73 -12.51 -16.10
C LYS A 101 7.47 -11.65 -17.13
N ILE A 102 7.19 -10.35 -17.19
CA ILE A 102 7.88 -9.44 -18.11
C ILE A 102 9.34 -9.28 -17.74
N LEU A 103 9.64 -9.08 -16.45
CA LEU A 103 11.01 -9.02 -15.95
C LEU A 103 11.77 -10.28 -16.37
N SER A 104 11.20 -11.45 -16.11
CA SER A 104 11.83 -12.74 -16.44
C SER A 104 12.06 -12.91 -17.94
N ALA A 105 11.08 -12.55 -18.76
CA ALA A 105 11.19 -12.65 -20.21
C ALA A 105 12.28 -11.74 -20.80
N ILE A 106 12.54 -10.57 -20.18
CA ILE A 106 13.54 -9.61 -20.64
C ILE A 106 14.94 -9.98 -20.16
N THR A 107 15.10 -10.34 -18.88
CA THR A 107 16.42 -10.60 -18.29
C THR A 107 16.92 -12.01 -18.54
N GLY A 108 16.01 -12.96 -18.77
CA GLY A 108 16.31 -14.40 -18.80
C GLY A 108 16.49 -15.01 -17.40
N GLU A 109 16.26 -14.23 -16.34
CA GLU A 109 16.29 -14.72 -14.95
C GLU A 109 14.86 -14.97 -14.46
N GLU A 110 14.59 -16.16 -13.97
CA GLU A 110 13.26 -16.51 -13.44
C GLU A 110 12.96 -15.74 -12.15
N VAL A 111 11.94 -14.89 -12.19
CA VAL A 111 11.39 -14.15 -11.06
C VAL A 111 9.89 -14.40 -11.00
N ASN A 112 9.44 -15.02 -9.91
CA ASN A 112 8.01 -15.18 -9.63
C ASN A 112 7.42 -13.93 -8.94
N GLU A 113 6.11 -13.92 -8.72
CA GLU A 113 5.41 -12.81 -8.04
C GLU A 113 6.03 -12.48 -6.67
N GLU A 114 6.22 -13.48 -5.81
CA GLU A 114 6.81 -13.28 -4.47
C GLU A 114 8.24 -12.70 -4.54
N GLY A 115 9.04 -13.18 -5.50
CA GLY A 115 10.38 -12.65 -5.76
C GLY A 115 10.36 -11.19 -6.17
N LEU A 116 9.39 -10.78 -6.99
CA LEU A 116 9.19 -9.37 -7.36
C LEU A 116 8.82 -8.51 -6.15
N TYR A 117 7.91 -8.99 -5.30
CA TYR A 117 7.54 -8.29 -4.06
C TYR A 117 8.75 -8.18 -3.12
N ARG A 118 9.57 -9.22 -2.99
CA ARG A 118 10.81 -9.20 -2.19
C ARG A 118 11.84 -8.18 -2.70
N ILE A 119 11.94 -7.98 -4.02
CA ILE A 119 12.77 -6.91 -4.61
C ILE A 119 12.28 -5.55 -4.13
N GLY A 120 10.96 -5.33 -4.20
CA GLY A 120 10.34 -4.10 -3.72
C GLY A 120 10.51 -3.84 -2.23
N GLU A 121 10.31 -4.87 -1.40
CA GLU A 121 10.52 -4.81 0.05
C GLU A 121 11.97 -4.42 0.39
N ARG A 122 12.95 -4.98 -0.34
CA ARG A 122 14.37 -4.63 -0.23
C ARG A 122 14.61 -3.16 -0.57
N VAL A 123 14.07 -2.69 -1.70
CA VAL A 123 14.20 -1.29 -2.13
C VAL A 123 13.58 -0.34 -1.10
N PHE A 124 12.39 -0.66 -0.59
CA PHE A 124 11.71 0.14 0.43
C PHE A 124 12.52 0.22 1.73
N ASN A 125 13.05 -0.93 2.20
CA ASN A 125 13.89 -0.98 3.39
C ASN A 125 15.22 -0.24 3.21
N LEU A 126 15.80 -0.26 2.00
CA LEU A 126 17.00 0.53 1.70
C LEU A 126 16.70 2.04 1.76
N GLN A 127 15.58 2.49 1.22
CA GLN A 127 15.16 3.90 1.34
C GLN A 127 14.90 4.30 2.80
N ARG A 128 14.25 3.41 3.58
CA ARG A 128 14.05 3.62 5.02
C ARG A 128 15.37 3.76 5.76
N ALA A 129 16.36 2.92 5.46
CA ALA A 129 17.69 2.98 6.06
C ALA A 129 18.39 4.31 5.76
N ILE A 130 18.28 4.81 4.52
CA ILE A 130 18.78 6.14 4.15
C ILE A 130 18.08 7.21 5.01
N HIS A 131 16.75 7.20 5.08
CA HIS A 131 16.02 8.20 5.88
C HIS A 131 16.44 8.18 7.35
N VAL A 132 16.54 7.00 7.97
CA VAL A 132 16.96 6.87 9.37
C VAL A 132 18.37 7.41 9.57
N ARG A 133 19.30 7.10 8.65
CA ARG A 133 20.66 7.64 8.68
C ARG A 133 20.71 9.16 8.55
N GLU A 134 19.81 9.75 7.77
CA GLU A 134 19.67 11.21 7.59
C GLU A 134 18.83 11.90 8.68
N GLY A 135 18.47 11.19 9.77
CA GLY A 135 17.84 11.76 10.96
C GLY A 135 16.35 11.49 11.12
N HIS A 136 15.76 10.59 10.32
CA HIS A 136 14.39 10.11 10.55
C HIS A 136 14.33 9.25 11.82
N LYS A 137 13.51 9.65 12.79
CA LYS A 137 13.49 9.06 14.15
C LYS A 137 12.46 7.95 14.32
N GLY A 138 12.33 7.09 13.32
CA GLY A 138 11.32 6.04 13.30
C GLY A 138 9.90 6.57 13.57
N ARG A 139 9.21 6.00 14.55
CA ARG A 139 7.81 6.28 14.93
C ARG A 139 7.53 7.76 15.21
N GLU A 140 8.48 8.50 15.78
CA GLU A 140 8.33 9.94 16.06
C GLU A 140 8.17 10.73 14.75
N SER A 141 8.83 10.30 13.68
CA SER A 141 8.78 10.95 12.38
C SER A 141 7.66 10.42 11.47
N ASP A 142 7.16 9.21 11.72
CA ASP A 142 6.03 8.61 10.98
C ASP A 142 4.68 9.20 11.40
N GLN A 143 4.46 10.48 11.08
CA GLN A 143 3.29 11.26 11.44
C GLN A 143 2.54 11.74 10.19
N ILE A 144 1.21 11.79 10.28
CA ILE A 144 0.35 12.42 9.26
C ILE A 144 -0.01 13.84 9.70
N PRO A 145 -0.42 14.73 8.77
CA PRO A 145 -0.83 16.07 9.11
C PRO A 145 -1.94 16.10 10.17
N GLU A 146 -1.81 16.99 11.15
CA GLU A 146 -2.77 17.16 12.26
C GLU A 146 -4.22 17.38 11.80
N ALA A 147 -4.39 17.99 10.62
CA ALA A 147 -5.68 18.18 9.99
C ALA A 147 -6.43 16.87 9.72
N PHE A 148 -5.73 15.74 9.50
CA PHE A 148 -6.37 14.45 9.25
C PHE A 148 -7.10 13.90 10.48
N PHE A 149 -6.69 14.32 11.68
CA PHE A 149 -7.31 13.93 12.96
C PHE A 149 -8.38 14.92 13.45
N THR A 150 -8.45 16.13 12.87
CA THR A 150 -9.21 17.25 13.42
C THR A 150 -10.16 17.91 12.44
N THR A 151 -9.96 17.69 11.13
CA THR A 151 -10.78 18.28 10.07
C THR A 151 -11.66 17.20 9.43
N PRO A 152 -12.98 17.26 9.62
CA PRO A 152 -13.89 16.29 9.03
C PRO A 152 -13.84 16.31 7.49
N LEU A 153 -13.87 15.14 6.87
CA LEU A 153 -13.92 14.99 5.41
C LEU A 153 -15.21 15.60 4.85
N LYS A 154 -15.08 16.48 3.85
CA LYS A 154 -16.22 17.21 3.24
C LYS A 154 -16.69 16.66 1.89
N GLY A 155 -16.01 15.65 1.36
CA GLY A 155 -16.21 15.14 0.00
C GLY A 155 -15.27 15.76 -1.02
N HIS A 156 -15.36 15.32 -2.27
CA HIS A 156 -14.51 15.74 -3.38
C HIS A 156 -15.34 15.97 -4.65
N ALA A 157 -14.88 16.78 -5.59
CA ALA A 157 -15.62 17.07 -6.83
C ALA A 157 -16.04 15.79 -7.61
N MET A 158 -15.17 14.79 -7.61
CA MET A 158 -15.42 13.48 -8.25
C MET A 158 -16.08 12.45 -7.33
N ASN A 159 -16.25 12.75 -6.04
CA ASN A 159 -16.93 11.91 -5.06
C ASN A 159 -17.56 12.80 -3.96
N PRO A 160 -18.67 13.52 -4.27
CA PRO A 160 -19.21 14.55 -3.38
C PRO A 160 -19.69 13.99 -2.04
N ASN A 161 -20.15 12.74 -2.04
CA ASN A 161 -20.68 12.05 -0.86
C ASN A 161 -19.60 11.22 -0.13
N ALA A 162 -18.34 11.30 -0.55
CA ALA A 162 -17.25 10.46 -0.07
C ALA A 162 -17.65 8.97 0.03
N GLU A 163 -18.33 8.47 -1.00
CA GLU A 163 -18.79 7.09 -1.10
C GLU A 163 -17.60 6.13 -1.24
N ALA A 164 -17.70 5.00 -0.55
CA ALA A 164 -16.74 3.90 -0.63
C ALA A 164 -17.45 2.59 -0.27
N PRO A 165 -16.87 1.42 -0.60
CA PRO A 165 -17.34 0.15 -0.07
C PRO A 165 -17.14 0.12 1.45
N GLY A 166 -18.18 -0.24 2.19
CA GLY A 166 -18.16 -0.48 3.63
C GLY A 166 -18.24 -1.96 3.94
N LYS A 167 -18.78 -2.26 5.13
CA LYS A 167 -19.00 -3.63 5.60
C LYS A 167 -19.75 -4.45 4.56
N ASP A 168 -19.24 -5.64 4.29
CA ASP A 168 -19.84 -6.61 3.34
C ASP A 168 -20.09 -6.03 1.93
N GLY A 169 -19.37 -4.96 1.57
CA GLY A 169 -19.50 -4.30 0.26
C GLY A 169 -20.66 -3.33 0.14
N GLU A 170 -21.38 -3.04 1.23
CA GLU A 170 -22.43 -2.02 1.23
C GLU A 170 -21.86 -0.64 0.91
N ILE A 171 -22.60 0.21 0.19
CA ILE A 171 -22.17 1.58 -0.07
C ILE A 171 -22.26 2.36 1.24
N THR A 172 -21.16 2.97 1.66
CA THR A 172 -21.10 3.85 2.84
C THR A 172 -20.56 5.22 2.47
N SER A 173 -20.95 6.24 3.25
CA SER A 173 -20.40 7.59 3.13
C SER A 173 -19.33 7.81 4.20
N ARG A 174 -18.21 8.40 3.79
CA ARG A 174 -17.12 8.82 4.68
C ARG A 174 -17.18 10.31 5.03
N ILE A 175 -18.27 11.01 4.68
CA ILE A 175 -18.44 12.42 5.05
C ILE A 175 -18.43 12.55 6.57
N GLY A 176 -17.73 13.59 7.04
CA GLY A 176 -17.58 13.87 8.47
C GLY A 176 -16.51 13.02 9.16
N MET A 177 -15.96 11.99 8.50
CA MET A 177 -14.93 11.15 9.10
C MET A 177 -13.61 11.92 9.26
N MET A 178 -12.90 11.57 10.33
CA MET A 178 -11.52 11.94 10.60
C MET A 178 -10.76 10.64 10.88
N VAL A 179 -9.44 10.68 10.73
CA VAL A 179 -8.59 9.57 11.19
C VAL A 179 -8.70 9.51 12.72
N ASP A 180 -8.92 8.31 13.25
CA ASP A 180 -8.84 8.09 14.70
C ASP A 180 -7.37 7.88 15.11
N ARG A 181 -6.91 8.61 16.13
CA ARG A 181 -5.50 8.55 16.56
C ARG A 181 -5.13 7.20 17.16
N VAL A 182 -6.03 6.61 17.95
CA VAL A 182 -5.76 5.35 18.65
C VAL A 182 -5.69 4.23 17.62
N GLU A 183 -6.65 4.18 16.71
CA GLU A 183 -6.65 3.21 15.63
C GLU A 183 -5.48 3.40 14.66
N PHE A 184 -5.10 4.64 14.36
CA PHE A 184 -3.92 4.92 13.53
C PHE A 184 -2.62 4.41 14.17
N GLU A 185 -2.41 4.66 15.46
CA GLU A 185 -1.23 4.16 16.17
C GLU A 185 -1.24 2.63 16.31
N ARG A 186 -2.41 2.00 16.49
CA ARG A 186 -2.58 0.54 16.48
C ARG A 186 -2.23 -0.06 15.11
N MET A 187 -2.71 0.58 14.03
CA MET A 187 -2.41 0.16 12.66
C MET A 187 -0.92 0.36 12.32
N LYS A 188 -0.26 1.39 12.88
CA LYS A 188 1.19 1.56 12.78
C LYS A 188 1.97 0.44 13.45
N ASP A 189 1.52 -0.04 14.62
CA ASP A 189 2.14 -1.19 15.28
C ASP A 189 2.08 -2.44 14.40
N GLU A 190 0.88 -2.74 13.86
CA GLU A 190 0.67 -3.84 12.92
C GLU A 190 1.57 -3.69 11.69
N TYR A 191 1.63 -2.49 11.12
CA TYR A 191 2.48 -2.21 9.96
C TYR A 191 3.97 -2.46 10.25
N TYR A 192 4.50 -2.00 11.40
CA TYR A 192 5.89 -2.25 11.77
C TYR A 192 6.16 -3.74 11.96
N GLN A 193 5.26 -4.48 12.60
CA GLN A 193 5.40 -5.92 12.76
C GLN A 193 5.41 -6.65 11.41
N LEU A 194 4.49 -6.29 10.50
CA LEU A 194 4.46 -6.83 9.14
C LEU A 194 5.74 -6.52 8.36
N ARG A 195 6.35 -5.36 8.61
CA ARG A 195 7.64 -4.95 8.05
C ARG A 195 8.85 -5.63 8.70
N GLY A 196 8.68 -6.37 9.79
CA GLY A 196 9.78 -6.90 10.60
C GLY A 196 10.61 -5.79 11.26
N TRP A 197 9.96 -4.69 11.61
CA TRP A 197 10.52 -3.55 12.35
C TRP A 197 10.09 -3.64 13.81
N ASP A 198 10.78 -2.90 14.67
CA ASP A 198 10.40 -2.80 16.08
C ASP A 198 9.16 -1.90 16.24
N ALA A 199 8.11 -2.40 16.88
CA ALA A 199 6.84 -1.68 17.00
C ALA A 199 6.95 -0.43 17.89
N ALA A 200 7.80 -0.47 18.92
CA ALA A 200 7.96 0.63 19.86
C ALA A 200 8.66 1.84 19.22
N THR A 201 9.73 1.58 18.46
CA THR A 201 10.59 2.62 17.87
C THR A 201 10.29 2.92 16.40
N GLY A 202 9.67 1.99 15.66
CA GLY A 202 9.50 2.07 14.20
C GLY A 202 10.82 1.95 13.42
N LEU A 203 11.89 1.50 14.07
CA LEU A 203 13.18 1.25 13.45
C LEU A 203 13.25 -0.18 12.89
N GLN A 204 14.02 -0.33 11.81
CA GLN A 204 14.25 -1.63 11.18
C GLN A 204 14.99 -2.54 12.16
N THR A 205 14.73 -3.85 12.09
CA THR A 205 15.53 -4.83 12.83
C THR A 205 16.73 -5.26 12.00
N ARG A 206 17.83 -5.63 12.67
CA ARG A 206 19.01 -6.19 12.02
C ARG A 206 18.64 -7.44 11.23
N THR A 207 17.89 -8.34 11.85
CA THR A 207 17.41 -9.60 11.23
C THR A 207 16.70 -9.34 9.91
N LYS A 208 15.75 -8.39 9.87
CA LYS A 208 15.01 -8.07 8.65
C LYS A 208 15.91 -7.54 7.54
N LEU A 209 16.87 -6.67 7.86
CA LEU A 209 17.80 -6.15 6.86
C LEU A 209 18.68 -7.27 6.28
N GLU A 210 19.19 -8.17 7.13
CA GLU A 210 20.00 -9.31 6.69
C GLU A 210 19.20 -10.30 5.84
N GLU A 211 17.94 -10.59 6.21
CA GLU A 211 17.02 -11.39 5.39
C GLU A 211 16.87 -10.79 3.98
N LEU A 212 16.78 -9.47 3.87
CA LEU A 212 16.64 -8.77 2.59
C LEU A 212 17.94 -8.64 1.80
N GLY A 213 19.07 -9.16 2.30
CA GLY A 213 20.37 -9.04 1.64
C GLY A 213 21.01 -7.66 1.80
N LEU A 214 20.71 -6.96 2.89
CA LEU A 214 21.21 -5.63 3.22
C LEU A 214 22.19 -5.67 4.42
N GLN A 215 23.05 -6.69 4.49
CA GLN A 215 23.92 -6.96 5.64
C GLN A 215 24.88 -5.79 5.95
N GLU A 216 25.48 -5.21 4.92
CA GLU A 216 26.39 -4.06 5.07
C GLU A 216 25.65 -2.83 5.61
N ILE A 217 24.40 -2.63 5.19
CA ILE A 217 23.54 -1.55 5.68
C ILE A 217 23.16 -1.78 7.14
N ALA A 218 22.80 -3.02 7.50
CA ALA A 218 22.51 -3.40 8.88
C ALA A 218 23.70 -3.12 9.80
N GLN A 219 24.91 -3.46 9.35
CA GLN A 219 26.14 -3.20 10.08
C GLN A 219 26.43 -1.70 10.26
N ASP A 220 26.28 -0.87 9.22
CA ASP A 220 26.46 0.59 9.33
C ASP A 220 25.45 1.21 10.30
N LEU A 221 24.17 0.81 10.23
CA LEU A 221 23.15 1.33 11.13
C LEU A 221 23.37 0.90 12.58
N GLU A 222 23.80 -0.33 12.83
CA GLU A 222 24.14 -0.81 14.18
C GLU A 222 25.26 -0.01 14.81
N GLN A 223 26.33 0.28 14.06
CA GLN A 223 27.45 1.11 14.55
C GLN A 223 27.01 2.52 14.94
N ARG A 224 25.87 2.99 14.42
CA ARG A 224 25.27 4.30 14.71
C ARG A 224 24.16 4.22 15.76
N GLY A 225 23.77 3.03 16.22
CA GLY A 225 22.62 2.83 17.11
C GLY A 225 21.27 3.14 16.45
N LEU A 226 21.15 2.88 15.14
CA LEU A 226 20.01 3.23 14.29
C LEU A 226 19.20 2.02 13.79
N VAL A 227 19.46 0.84 14.33
CA VAL A 227 18.76 -0.42 14.06
C VAL A 227 18.51 -1.12 15.39
N ILE A 228 17.48 -1.97 15.45
CA ILE A 228 17.16 -2.81 16.61
C ILE A 228 17.69 -4.23 16.43
#